data_AF-A0A5P8JU30-F1
#
_entry.id   AF-A0A5P8JU30-F1
#
_cell.length_a   1.000
_cell.length_b   1.000
_cell.length_c   1.000
_cell.angle_alpha   90.00
_cell.angle_beta   90.00
_cell.angle_gamma   90.00
#
_symmetry.space_group_name_H-M   'P 1'
#
loop_
_entity.id
_entity.type
_entity.pdbx_description
1 polymer ?
#
loop_
_entity_poly.entity_id
_entity_poly.type
_entity_poly.pdbx_seq_one_letter_code
_entity_poly.pdbx_strand_id
1 'polypeptide(L)'
;MLSVSFQGARKLRRVLKSKSHRYSLNVAQRLLNEAEQYAIDHQLSESVVMMIHGDDDESVFVDQLEFGKHLSYINNLIAVVQHTLSSDLFADYPAAEKKTFLDRLGQQLQTENKVQLATDNASTDQEVHPEEPTSEPTQLDNRSTQKQDSGEHFEKTDPALATAEPETSSAREIIENFIDPVPAKAPDGVTPKPHETKPQRVARERNWRPSAVGIRRCFVVVGVLAACCILFLVGRGALSSVNQPLTYSELIAKKEYLAAAKAYPKKRAAIESKLASVGGEKTLKKFVATYPSDEGKFDLAFKQAKYSQVVGLSTQAKMTILRKTMLAIAYVKTNQLDQAAVLNADLNSSKLTLAIALGYVHTARFDEATALNKTLNNKSLEKVIDTGRIYQQAIEKYQRDADDETKTATERKTAAANVQAFTHQLQTLGE
;
A
#
# COMPACT_ATOMS: atom_id res chain seq x y z
N MET A 1 6.01 15.39 -8.82
CA MET A 1 7.16 14.65 -8.29
C MET A 1 6.71 13.98 -7.01
N LEU A 2 7.03 12.70 -6.77
CA LEU A 2 6.57 12.03 -5.55
C LEU A 2 7.14 12.72 -4.29
N SER A 3 6.33 12.87 -3.24
CA SER A 3 6.77 13.44 -1.96
C SER A 3 6.18 12.66 -0.78
N VAL A 4 6.82 12.70 0.39
CA VAL A 4 6.38 11.98 1.59
C VAL A 4 5.96 12.95 2.70
N SER A 5 4.95 12.58 3.49
CA SER A 5 4.56 13.30 4.71
C SER A 5 4.23 12.34 5.85
N PHE A 6 4.46 12.77 7.09
CA PHE A 6 4.21 11.98 8.29
C PHE A 6 3.12 12.62 9.17
N GLN A 7 2.21 11.80 9.69
CA GLN A 7 1.14 12.22 10.60
C GLN A 7 1.11 11.30 11.83
N GLY A 8 0.80 11.85 13.00
CA GLY A 8 0.70 11.09 14.25
C GLY A 8 1.96 11.14 15.12
N ALA A 9 3.13 11.39 14.51
CA ALA A 9 4.40 11.63 15.19
C ALA A 9 4.31 12.78 16.22
N ARG A 10 4.02 12.48 17.48
CA ARG A 10 4.00 13.43 18.62
C ARG A 10 5.26 13.28 19.46
N LYS A 11 5.63 12.05 19.79
CA LYS A 11 6.89 11.69 20.46
C LYS A 11 8.08 11.87 19.51
N LEU A 12 7.89 11.58 18.22
CA LEU A 12 8.89 11.66 17.17
C LEU A 12 9.06 13.05 16.51
N ARG A 13 8.43 14.12 17.03
CA ARG A 13 8.47 15.49 16.45
C ARG A 13 9.85 16.11 16.26
N ARG A 14 10.87 15.60 16.96
CA ARG A 14 12.25 16.03 16.78
C ARG A 14 12.75 15.63 15.38
N VAL A 15 12.50 14.38 14.98
CA VAL A 15 12.87 13.82 13.66
C VAL A 15 11.78 14.09 12.61
N LEU A 16 10.57 13.59 12.84
CA LEU A 16 9.46 13.65 11.87
C LEU A 16 8.58 14.90 12.12
N LYS A 17 8.57 15.85 11.18
CA LYS A 17 7.67 17.02 11.25
C LYS A 17 6.23 16.63 10.89
N SER A 18 5.28 17.50 11.24
CA SER A 18 3.86 17.22 11.09
C SER A 18 3.38 17.20 9.63
N LYS A 19 2.17 16.68 9.40
CA LYS A 19 1.52 16.47 8.08
C LYS A 19 1.57 17.63 7.07
N SER A 20 1.83 18.86 7.51
CA SER A 20 1.98 20.04 6.64
C SER A 20 3.32 20.11 5.93
N HIS A 21 4.31 19.32 6.36
CA HIS A 21 5.64 19.29 5.75
C HIS A 21 5.75 18.12 4.75
N ARG A 22 6.30 18.41 3.58
CA ARG A 22 6.54 17.43 2.50
C ARG A 22 8.03 17.26 2.31
N TYR A 23 8.47 16.00 2.31
CA TYR A 23 9.85 15.58 2.12
C TYR A 23 10.04 15.00 0.72
N SER A 24 11.26 15.13 0.16
CA SER A 24 11.68 14.30 -0.97
C SER A 24 11.80 12.82 -0.53
N LEU A 25 11.84 11.89 -1.49
CA LEU A 25 11.91 10.47 -1.18
C LEU A 25 13.20 10.11 -0.43
N ASN A 26 14.32 10.70 -0.83
CA ASN A 26 15.62 10.51 -0.17
C ASN A 26 15.61 11.00 1.29
N VAL A 27 15.11 12.22 1.53
CA VAL A 27 15.05 12.78 2.88
C VAL A 27 14.09 11.97 3.74
N ALA A 28 12.96 11.54 3.20
CA ALA A 28 12.03 10.65 3.89
C ALA A 28 12.68 9.31 4.26
N GLN A 29 13.40 8.67 3.34
CA GLN A 29 14.10 7.41 3.62
C GLN A 29 15.14 7.55 4.74
N ARG A 30 15.92 8.64 4.76
CA ARG A 30 16.86 8.91 5.85
C ARG A 30 16.13 9.12 7.18
N LEU A 31 15.06 9.91 7.17
CA LEU A 31 14.25 10.20 8.35
C LEU A 31 13.51 8.98 8.91
N LEU A 32 13.15 8.00 8.09
CA LEU A 32 12.61 6.72 8.58
C LEU A 32 13.63 6.00 9.47
N ASN A 33 14.86 5.86 9.01
CA ASN A 33 15.94 5.22 9.77
C ASN A 33 16.32 6.04 11.03
N GLU A 34 16.43 7.37 10.90
CA GLU A 34 16.65 8.27 12.06
C GLU A 34 15.52 8.18 13.09
N ALA A 35 14.26 8.04 12.66
CA ALA A 35 13.11 7.98 13.55
C ALA A 35 13.01 6.62 14.27
N GLU A 36 13.34 5.51 13.61
CA GLU A 36 13.42 4.19 14.26
C GLU A 36 14.57 4.14 15.26
N GLN A 37 15.77 4.62 14.90
CA GLN A 37 16.88 4.68 15.83
C GLN A 37 16.57 5.59 17.02
N TYR A 38 16.02 6.78 16.79
CA TYR A 38 15.59 7.68 17.87
C TYR A 38 14.53 7.02 18.77
N ALA A 39 13.60 6.26 18.20
CA ALA A 39 12.57 5.53 18.96
C ALA A 39 13.17 4.45 19.86
N ILE A 40 14.14 3.68 19.34
CA ILE A 40 14.89 2.66 20.06
C ILE A 40 15.72 3.28 21.19
N ASP A 41 16.54 4.29 20.88
CA ASP A 41 17.44 4.96 21.84
C ASP A 41 16.69 5.58 23.03
N HIS A 42 15.47 6.05 22.78
CA HIS A 42 14.60 6.68 23.79
C HIS A 42 13.52 5.73 24.33
N GLN A 43 13.58 4.43 24.00
CA GLN A 43 12.68 3.37 24.48
C GLN A 43 11.19 3.72 24.30
N LEU A 44 10.85 4.40 23.21
CA LEU A 44 9.50 4.85 22.90
C LEU A 44 8.95 4.10 21.70
N SER A 45 7.68 3.69 21.78
CA SER A 45 6.93 3.27 20.60
C SER A 45 5.88 4.31 20.23
N GLU A 46 5.76 4.60 18.94
CA GLU A 46 4.78 5.51 18.36
C GLU A 46 4.34 5.04 16.98
N SER A 47 3.03 5.14 16.75
CA SER A 47 2.42 4.86 15.46
C SER A 47 2.34 6.13 14.61
N VAL A 48 2.85 6.06 13.38
CA VAL A 48 2.96 7.19 12.46
C VAL A 48 2.42 6.80 11.09
N VAL A 49 1.42 7.55 10.61
CA VAL A 49 0.91 7.40 9.25
C VAL A 49 1.87 8.08 8.28
N MET A 50 2.47 7.29 7.40
CA MET A 50 3.25 7.76 6.25
C MET A 50 2.34 7.85 5.03
N MET A 51 2.43 8.95 4.28
CA MET A 51 1.73 9.14 3.02
C MET A 51 2.73 9.51 1.94
N ILE A 52 2.72 8.82 0.80
CA ILE A 52 3.42 9.23 -0.43
C ILE A 52 2.37 9.86 -1.34
N HIS A 53 2.68 11.04 -1.87
CA HIS A 53 1.81 11.85 -2.71
C HIS A 53 2.30 11.89 -4.15
N GLY A 54 1.36 11.93 -5.09
CA GLY A 54 1.58 12.01 -6.53
C GLY A 54 1.91 13.41 -7.03
N ASP A 55 1.89 13.58 -8.35
CA ASP A 55 2.15 14.86 -9.00
C ASP A 55 1.01 15.89 -8.75
N ASP A 56 -0.22 15.40 -8.59
CA ASP A 56 -1.44 16.19 -8.33
C ASP A 56 -1.73 16.40 -6.83
N ASP A 57 -0.73 16.19 -5.97
CA ASP A 57 -0.80 16.26 -4.50
C ASP A 57 -1.75 15.24 -3.81
N GLU A 58 -2.35 14.34 -4.59
CA GLU A 58 -3.14 13.18 -4.15
C GLU A 58 -2.27 12.09 -3.50
N SER A 59 -2.77 11.45 -2.44
CA SER A 59 -2.04 10.38 -1.76
C SER A 59 -2.09 9.07 -2.55
N VAL A 60 -1.00 8.74 -3.25
CA VAL A 60 -0.84 7.52 -4.06
C VAL A 60 -0.51 6.27 -3.24
N PHE A 61 0.02 6.45 -2.02
CA PHE A 61 0.28 5.35 -1.08
C PHE A 61 0.15 5.85 0.37
N VAL A 62 -0.39 5.02 1.25
CA VAL A 62 -0.53 5.31 2.69
C VAL A 62 -0.25 4.04 3.49
N ASP A 63 0.57 4.15 4.53
CA ASP A 63 0.82 3.07 5.49
C ASP A 63 0.92 3.60 6.93
N GLN A 64 0.72 2.73 7.92
CA GLN A 64 0.85 3.03 9.35
C GLN A 64 2.09 2.32 9.91
N LEU A 65 3.13 3.11 10.17
CA LEU A 65 4.43 2.63 10.61
C LEU A 65 4.51 2.62 12.14
N GLU A 66 4.97 1.52 12.71
CA GLU A 66 5.08 1.31 14.15
C GLU A 66 6.55 1.44 14.57
N PHE A 67 6.94 2.65 14.99
CA PHE A 67 8.32 2.93 15.38
C PHE A 67 8.65 2.39 16.79
N GLY A 68 9.93 2.11 17.02
CA GLY A 68 10.48 1.56 18.27
C GLY A 68 10.15 0.09 18.47
N LYS A 69 10.01 -0.67 17.38
CA LYS A 69 9.66 -2.10 17.40
C LYS A 69 10.66 -2.99 16.64
N HIS A 70 11.79 -2.43 16.21
CA HIS A 70 12.84 -3.11 15.45
C HIS A 70 12.33 -3.76 14.15
N LEU A 71 11.31 -3.14 13.53
CA LEU A 71 10.72 -3.63 12.29
C LEU A 71 11.62 -3.29 11.10
N SER A 72 12.43 -4.25 10.68
CA SER A 72 13.49 -4.08 9.67
C SER A 72 13.04 -3.46 8.34
N TYR A 73 11.76 -3.59 7.97
CA TYR A 73 11.20 -3.00 6.77
C TYR A 73 10.99 -1.48 6.85
N ILE A 74 10.92 -0.89 8.07
CA ILE A 74 10.65 0.53 8.26
C ILE A 74 11.84 1.40 7.82
N ASN A 75 13.07 0.89 7.91
CA ASN A 75 14.30 1.64 7.64
C ASN A 75 14.52 2.01 6.15
N ASN A 76 13.65 1.56 5.24
CA ASN A 76 13.79 1.77 3.80
C ASN A 76 12.41 2.01 3.17
N LEU A 77 12.26 3.09 2.39
CA LEU A 77 10.97 3.50 1.83
C LEU A 77 10.42 2.48 0.82
N ILE A 78 11.30 1.84 0.04
CA ILE A 78 10.94 0.75 -0.88
C ILE A 78 10.51 -0.47 -0.06
N ALA A 79 11.21 -0.81 1.03
CA ALA A 79 10.87 -1.96 1.87
C ALA A 79 9.52 -1.79 2.59
N VAL A 80 9.19 -0.56 3.04
CA VAL A 80 7.84 -0.21 3.52
C VAL A 80 6.80 -0.50 2.45
N VAL A 81 6.95 0.08 1.25
CA VAL A 81 5.98 -0.09 0.16
C VAL A 81 5.88 -1.55 -0.29
N GLN A 82 6.99 -2.28 -0.36
CA GLN A 82 7.02 -3.71 -0.67
C GLN A 82 6.31 -4.53 0.41
N HIS A 83 6.56 -4.28 1.70
CA HIS A 83 5.88 -4.97 2.79
C HIS A 83 4.36 -4.74 2.76
N THR A 84 3.91 -3.51 2.50
CA THR A 84 2.50 -3.16 2.37
C THR A 84 1.87 -3.81 1.13
N LEU A 85 2.49 -3.70 -0.05
CA LEU A 85 1.96 -4.29 -1.30
C LEU A 85 2.05 -5.82 -1.37
N SER A 86 2.92 -6.43 -0.56
CA SER A 86 3.01 -7.88 -0.37
C SER A 86 2.09 -8.39 0.75
N SER A 87 1.37 -7.50 1.44
CA SER A 87 0.34 -7.90 2.39
C SER A 87 -0.93 -8.37 1.69
N ASP A 88 -1.67 -9.24 2.36
CA ASP A 88 -2.94 -9.82 1.89
C ASP A 88 -3.98 -8.75 1.51
N LEU A 89 -3.86 -7.52 2.07
CA LEU A 89 -4.71 -6.37 1.73
C LEU A 89 -4.61 -5.93 0.26
N PHE A 90 -3.51 -6.29 -0.41
CA PHE A 90 -3.24 -5.99 -1.81
C PHE A 90 -3.14 -7.27 -2.66
N ALA A 91 -3.59 -8.43 -2.17
CA ALA A 91 -3.52 -9.69 -2.93
C ALA A 91 -4.19 -9.59 -4.32
N ASP A 92 -5.36 -8.95 -4.38
CA ASP A 92 -6.13 -8.72 -5.62
C ASP A 92 -5.61 -7.55 -6.47
N TYR A 93 -4.64 -6.77 -6.00
CA TYR A 93 -4.11 -5.63 -6.74
C TYR A 93 -3.14 -6.09 -7.84
N PRO A 94 -3.26 -5.64 -9.11
CA PRO A 94 -2.52 -6.23 -10.22
C PRO A 94 -1.01 -6.24 -10.01
N ALA A 95 -0.36 -7.40 -10.17
CA ALA A 95 1.07 -7.55 -9.99
C ALA A 95 1.89 -6.62 -10.92
N ALA A 96 1.37 -6.35 -12.12
CA ALA A 96 1.93 -5.37 -13.04
C ALA A 96 1.92 -3.95 -12.43
N GLU A 97 0.80 -3.51 -11.86
CA GLU A 97 0.69 -2.18 -11.24
C GLU A 97 1.54 -2.05 -9.97
N LYS A 98 1.63 -3.11 -9.13
CA LYS A 98 2.59 -3.16 -8.00
C LYS A 98 4.00 -2.91 -8.48
N LYS A 99 4.41 -3.62 -9.54
CA LYS A 99 5.74 -3.50 -10.14
C LYS A 99 5.96 -2.09 -10.70
N THR A 100 5.02 -1.55 -11.49
CA THR A 100 5.11 -0.19 -12.04
C THR A 100 5.25 0.87 -10.95
N PHE A 101 4.53 0.75 -9.83
CA PHE A 101 4.66 1.69 -8.71
C PHE A 101 6.03 1.60 -8.02
N LEU A 102 6.52 0.38 -7.77
CA LEU A 102 7.84 0.14 -7.18
C LEU A 102 8.99 0.59 -8.10
N ASP A 103 8.89 0.31 -9.40
CA ASP A 103 9.85 0.75 -10.42
C ASP A 103 9.90 2.28 -10.49
N ARG A 104 8.74 2.96 -10.48
CA ARG A 104 8.65 4.43 -10.43
C ARG A 104 9.29 5.01 -9.17
N LEU A 105 9.01 4.42 -8.00
CA LEU A 105 9.57 4.86 -6.72
C LEU A 105 11.10 4.71 -6.71
N GLY A 106 11.62 3.57 -7.19
CA GLY A 106 13.04 3.31 -7.31
C GLY A 106 13.76 4.24 -8.29
N GLN A 107 13.18 4.50 -9.47
CA GLN A 107 13.72 5.44 -10.45
C GLN A 107 13.79 6.87 -9.90
N GLN A 108 12.75 7.34 -9.20
CA GLN A 108 12.78 8.67 -8.60
C GLN A 108 13.81 8.76 -7.46
N LEU A 109 13.92 7.76 -6.58
CA LEU A 109 14.98 7.70 -5.56
C LEU A 109 16.38 7.75 -6.20
N GLN A 110 16.64 6.99 -7.27
CA GLN A 110 17.92 7.05 -7.98
C GLN A 110 18.19 8.42 -8.63
N THR A 111 17.13 9.07 -9.13
CA THR A 111 17.22 10.40 -9.75
C THR A 111 17.52 11.46 -8.69
N GLU A 112 16.81 11.46 -7.57
CA GLU A 112 17.07 12.34 -6.43
C GLU A 112 18.49 12.13 -5.88
N ASN A 113 18.98 10.89 -5.79
CA ASN A 113 20.37 10.63 -5.34
C ASN A 113 21.40 11.19 -6.33
N LYS A 114 21.19 11.02 -7.64
CA LYS A 114 22.08 11.60 -8.67
C LYS A 114 22.07 13.13 -8.66
N VAL A 115 20.90 13.74 -8.44
CA VAL A 115 20.79 15.20 -8.32
C VAL A 115 21.45 15.70 -7.04
N GLN A 116 21.29 15.00 -5.91
CA GLN A 116 21.98 15.31 -4.66
C GLN A 116 23.50 15.27 -4.87
N LEU A 117 24.04 14.16 -5.37
CA LEU A 117 25.47 14.00 -5.69
C LEU A 117 26.00 15.07 -6.67
N ALA A 118 25.22 15.42 -7.69
CA ALA A 118 25.60 16.48 -8.63
C ALA A 118 25.57 17.89 -7.98
N THR A 119 24.67 18.13 -7.03
CA THR A 119 24.56 19.41 -6.32
C THR A 119 25.65 19.55 -5.26
N ASP A 120 25.98 18.48 -4.55
CA ASP A 120 27.05 18.44 -3.56
C ASP A 120 28.42 18.62 -4.26
N ASN A 121 28.63 17.97 -5.42
CA ASN A 121 29.82 18.20 -6.25
C ASN A 121 29.86 19.62 -6.84
N ALA A 122 28.75 20.16 -7.37
CA ALA A 122 28.71 21.52 -7.92
C ALA A 122 28.89 22.61 -6.85
N SER A 123 28.53 22.32 -5.59
CA SER A 123 28.78 23.18 -4.43
C SER A 123 30.25 23.14 -3.97
N THR A 124 31.05 22.20 -4.50
CA THR A 124 32.49 22.11 -4.27
C THR A 124 33.30 22.89 -5.33
N ASP A 125 32.73 23.12 -6.52
CA ASP A 125 33.37 23.84 -7.64
C ASP A 125 33.05 25.36 -7.70
N GLN A 126 32.34 25.91 -6.71
CA GLN A 126 31.99 27.35 -6.63
C GLN A 126 32.39 28.01 -5.29
N GLU A 127 33.66 27.91 -4.91
CA GLU A 127 34.27 28.91 -4.01
C GLU A 127 35.69 29.27 -4.47
N VAL A 128 35.79 30.34 -5.27
CA VAL A 128 37.05 30.88 -5.80
C VAL A 128 37.32 32.26 -5.21
N HIS A 129 38.37 32.32 -4.37
CA HIS A 129 39.10 33.50 -3.87
C HIS A 129 38.41 34.46 -2.88
N PRO A 130 39.19 35.23 -2.05
CA PRO A 130 40.67 35.30 -1.95
C PRO A 130 41.27 35.12 -0.53
N GLU A 131 42.62 35.07 -0.52
CA GLU A 131 43.63 35.47 0.49
C GLU A 131 43.14 36.38 1.66
N GLU A 132 43.68 36.39 2.90
CA GLU A 132 45.02 36.09 3.48
C GLU A 132 44.89 36.10 5.06
N PRO A 133 45.93 36.15 5.92
CA PRO A 133 46.96 35.14 6.27
C PRO A 133 47.05 34.80 7.80
N THR A 134 48.06 33.99 8.16
CA THR A 134 48.76 33.94 9.49
C THR A 134 48.08 33.22 10.68
N SER A 135 48.58 32.04 11.04
CA SER A 135 49.57 31.88 12.12
C SER A 135 49.97 30.42 12.35
N GLU A 136 51.21 30.24 12.82
CA GLU A 136 51.97 28.98 12.84
C GLU A 136 51.93 28.24 14.24
N PRO A 137 52.68 27.14 14.51
CA PRO A 137 52.13 26.00 15.25
C PRO A 137 52.87 25.62 16.55
N THR A 138 52.37 24.59 17.25
CA THR A 138 53.10 23.78 18.24
C THR A 138 52.55 22.34 18.14
N GLN A 139 53.18 21.34 17.50
CA GLN A 139 54.48 20.68 17.70
C GLN A 139 54.55 19.73 18.92
N LEU A 140 55.20 18.57 18.69
CA LEU A 140 55.70 17.55 19.63
C LEU A 140 54.69 16.63 20.35
N ASP A 141 54.96 15.33 20.56
CA ASP A 141 55.79 14.38 19.78
C ASP A 141 55.59 12.93 20.30
N ASN A 142 56.26 11.97 19.63
CA ASN A 142 56.69 10.65 20.10
C ASN A 142 55.67 9.49 20.20
N ARG A 143 56.06 8.22 19.97
CA ARG A 143 57.12 7.61 19.13
C ARG A 143 56.97 6.07 19.16
N SER A 144 57.47 5.37 18.12
CA SER A 144 58.01 3.98 18.18
C SER A 144 57.01 2.82 18.40
N THR A 145 57.19 1.55 17.97
CA THR A 145 58.00 0.80 16.95
C THR A 145 57.46 -0.67 16.92
N GLN A 146 57.73 -1.63 16.01
CA GLN A 146 58.60 -1.80 14.82
C GLN A 146 58.02 -2.91 13.89
N LYS A 147 58.63 -3.12 12.71
CA LYS A 147 58.67 -4.36 11.85
C LYS A 147 57.40 -4.73 11.06
N GLN A 148 57.39 -4.73 9.72
CA GLN A 148 58.15 -5.55 8.73
C GLN A 148 57.76 -7.04 8.79
N ASP A 149 57.14 -7.64 7.77
CA ASP A 149 57.60 -7.97 6.37
C ASP A 149 57.65 -9.52 6.30
N SER A 150 57.38 -10.28 5.24
CA SER A 150 57.12 -10.08 3.80
C SER A 150 55.87 -10.92 3.41
N GLY A 151 55.25 -10.97 2.22
CA GLY A 151 55.69 -10.66 0.87
C GLY A 151 55.66 -11.94 0.00
N GLU A 152 54.60 -12.17 -0.79
CA GLU A 152 54.65 -13.05 -1.97
C GLU A 152 53.56 -12.70 -3.00
N HIS A 153 53.78 -13.07 -4.26
CA HIS A 153 53.18 -12.50 -5.47
C HIS A 153 52.93 -13.62 -6.49
N PHE A 154 51.78 -13.61 -7.18
CA PHE A 154 51.50 -14.16 -8.53
C PHE A 154 49.98 -13.96 -8.74
N GLU A 155 49.50 -13.02 -9.56
CA GLU A 155 49.52 -12.95 -11.03
C GLU A 155 48.24 -13.56 -11.66
N LYS A 156 47.88 -13.04 -12.83
CA LYS A 156 46.55 -12.91 -13.40
C LYS A 156 46.51 -13.57 -14.78
N THR A 157 45.47 -14.35 -15.06
CA THR A 157 45.06 -14.62 -16.47
C THR A 157 43.61 -15.09 -16.57
N ASP A 158 42.77 -14.26 -17.21
CA ASP A 158 41.69 -14.74 -18.08
C ASP A 158 42.31 -15.16 -19.44
N PRO A 159 41.61 -15.97 -20.23
CA PRO A 159 41.29 -15.49 -21.58
C PRO A 159 39.84 -15.78 -22.02
N ALA A 160 39.47 -15.17 -23.16
CA ALA A 160 38.10 -14.88 -23.53
C ALA A 160 37.49 -15.75 -24.67
N LEU A 161 36.15 -15.86 -24.62
CA LEU A 161 35.18 -15.63 -25.71
C LEU A 161 35.46 -16.12 -27.16
N ALA A 162 34.63 -17.06 -27.63
CA ALA A 162 33.95 -17.11 -28.95
C ALA A 162 33.22 -18.47 -29.11
N THR A 163 32.14 -18.75 -29.85
CA THR A 163 31.05 -18.06 -30.59
C THR A 163 30.38 -19.18 -31.43
N ALA A 164 29.04 -19.32 -31.45
CA ALA A 164 28.18 -19.81 -32.57
C ALA A 164 26.94 -20.62 -32.13
N GLU A 165 25.78 -20.24 -32.70
CA GLU A 165 24.45 -20.93 -32.70
C GLU A 165 24.36 -21.94 -33.88
N PRO A 166 23.19 -22.47 -34.35
CA PRO A 166 21.79 -22.49 -33.84
C PRO A 166 21.07 -23.87 -33.94
N GLU A 167 19.74 -23.84 -33.78
CA GLU A 167 18.72 -24.82 -34.24
C GLU A 167 18.41 -26.06 -33.33
N THR A 168 17.17 -26.58 -33.24
CA THR A 168 15.90 -26.23 -33.92
C THR A 168 14.64 -26.49 -33.05
N SER A 169 13.57 -25.78 -33.41
CA SER A 169 12.12 -26.06 -33.26
C SER A 169 11.64 -27.42 -32.71
N SER A 170 10.61 -27.38 -31.85
CA SER A 170 9.53 -28.36 -31.91
C SER A 170 8.14 -27.73 -31.73
N ALA A 171 7.39 -27.75 -32.83
CA ALA A 171 5.92 -27.82 -32.92
C ALA A 171 5.07 -26.76 -32.19
N ARG A 172 4.85 -25.63 -32.88
CA ARG A 172 3.45 -25.27 -33.21
C ARG A 172 2.97 -26.24 -34.30
N GLU A 173 1.73 -26.73 -34.21
CA GLU A 173 0.71 -26.65 -35.29
C GLU A 173 -0.44 -27.67 -35.11
N ILE A 174 -1.63 -27.12 -34.85
CA ILE A 174 -2.91 -27.50 -35.46
C ILE A 174 -3.59 -26.12 -35.68
N ILE A 175 -3.33 -25.39 -36.78
CA ILE A 175 -3.89 -25.55 -38.13
C ILE A 175 -5.41 -25.71 -38.05
N GLU A 176 -6.16 -24.60 -38.13
CA GLU A 176 -6.81 -24.09 -39.37
C GLU A 176 -8.08 -24.89 -39.74
N ASN A 177 -9.12 -24.35 -40.38
CA ASN A 177 -9.42 -23.00 -40.89
C ASN A 177 -10.96 -22.85 -41.00
N PHE A 178 -11.46 -21.64 -41.31
CA PHE A 178 -12.30 -21.39 -42.51
C PHE A 178 -12.76 -19.91 -42.63
N ILE A 179 -12.28 -19.24 -43.68
CA ILE A 179 -12.89 -18.10 -44.42
C ILE A 179 -13.00 -16.75 -43.64
N ASP A 180 -12.15 -15.72 -43.78
CA ASP A 180 -11.54 -15.04 -44.97
C ASP A 180 -12.56 -14.11 -45.74
N PRO A 181 -12.14 -13.07 -46.53
CA PRO A 181 -11.66 -11.77 -46.01
C PRO A 181 -12.09 -10.48 -46.79
N VAL A 182 -11.67 -9.28 -46.32
CA VAL A 182 -11.30 -8.06 -47.13
C VAL A 182 -12.46 -7.33 -47.89
N PRO A 183 -12.34 -6.09 -48.45
CA PRO A 183 -11.24 -5.10 -48.58
C PRO A 183 -11.46 -3.76 -47.82
N ALA A 184 -10.56 -2.75 -47.73
CA ALA A 184 -9.28 -2.31 -48.33
C ALA A 184 -9.37 -0.88 -48.95
N LYS A 185 -8.22 -0.28 -49.35
CA LYS A 185 -7.97 1.19 -49.36
C LYS A 185 -8.07 1.94 -50.72
N ALA A 186 -8.45 3.23 -50.63
CA ALA A 186 -7.89 4.41 -51.36
C ALA A 186 -8.07 4.49 -52.93
N PRO A 187 -7.48 5.47 -53.66
CA PRO A 187 -8.01 6.85 -53.82
C PRO A 187 -8.09 7.39 -55.29
N ASP A 188 -8.51 8.68 -55.42
CA ASP A 188 -8.29 9.66 -56.52
C ASP A 188 -8.84 9.49 -57.97
N GLY A 189 -9.40 10.58 -58.54
CA GLY A 189 -9.02 11.02 -59.90
C GLY A 189 -10.08 11.43 -60.98
N VAL A 190 -10.28 12.76 -61.17
CA VAL A 190 -10.31 13.50 -62.48
C VAL A 190 -11.50 13.41 -63.50
N THR A 191 -12.40 14.43 -63.48
CA THR A 191 -13.00 15.30 -64.58
C THR A 191 -13.60 14.71 -65.91
N PRO A 192 -14.30 15.44 -66.85
CA PRO A 192 -14.54 16.90 -67.00
C PRO A 192 -15.97 17.37 -67.45
N LYS A 193 -16.08 18.65 -67.89
CA LYS A 193 -17.29 19.41 -68.35
C LYS A 193 -17.83 19.02 -69.76
N PRO A 194 -18.96 19.63 -70.20
CA PRO A 194 -18.88 20.56 -71.36
C PRO A 194 -19.60 21.93 -71.19
N HIS A 195 -19.57 22.79 -72.22
CA HIS A 195 -19.92 24.24 -72.23
C HIS A 195 -21.07 24.64 -73.20
N GLU A 196 -21.72 25.78 -72.93
CA GLU A 196 -22.34 26.81 -73.82
C GLU A 196 -23.49 26.46 -74.81
N THR A 197 -24.60 27.22 -74.83
CA THR A 197 -24.72 28.49 -75.61
C THR A 197 -25.91 29.43 -75.19
N LYS A 198 -26.04 30.59 -75.88
CA LYS A 198 -26.83 31.85 -75.60
C LYS A 198 -28.19 31.92 -76.37
N PRO A 199 -29.02 33.03 -76.39
CA PRO A 199 -29.11 34.29 -75.59
C PRO A 199 -30.54 34.87 -75.25
N GLN A 200 -30.56 36.00 -74.51
CA GLN A 200 -31.41 37.22 -74.66
C GLN A 200 -32.82 37.42 -74.00
N ARG A 201 -33.02 38.67 -73.51
CA ARG A 201 -34.26 39.44 -73.21
C ARG A 201 -35.06 39.02 -71.94
N VAL A 202 -35.74 39.90 -71.19
CA VAL A 202 -36.04 41.35 -71.31
C VAL A 202 -35.76 42.06 -69.96
N ALA A 203 -35.41 43.35 -69.98
CA ALA A 203 -35.33 44.19 -68.77
C ALA A 203 -36.72 44.55 -68.21
N ARG A 204 -36.83 44.68 -66.87
CA ARG A 204 -37.85 45.54 -66.26
C ARG A 204 -37.35 46.12 -64.94
N GLU A 205 -36.89 47.36 -64.98
CA GLU A 205 -36.65 48.14 -63.77
C GLU A 205 -37.95 48.26 -62.97
N ARG A 206 -37.89 48.06 -61.65
CA ARG A 206 -38.94 48.52 -60.74
C ARG A 206 -38.30 49.20 -59.54
N ASN A 207 -38.28 50.53 -59.64
CA ASN A 207 -37.57 51.41 -58.74
C ASN A 207 -38.24 51.39 -57.35
N TRP A 208 -37.62 50.72 -56.38
CA TRP A 208 -38.05 50.78 -54.98
C TRP A 208 -36.93 51.39 -54.13
N ARG A 209 -37.09 52.68 -53.80
CA ARG A 209 -36.25 53.37 -52.82
C ARG A 209 -36.91 53.30 -51.44
N PRO A 210 -36.36 52.58 -50.44
CA PRO A 210 -36.65 52.83 -49.04
C PRO A 210 -35.79 54.00 -48.52
N SER A 211 -36.38 54.89 -47.73
CA SER A 211 -35.69 56.07 -47.20
C SER A 211 -34.67 55.70 -46.11
N ALA A 212 -33.44 56.21 -46.26
CA ALA A 212 -32.28 55.85 -45.44
C ALA A 212 -32.26 56.55 -44.06
N VAL A 213 -33.30 56.41 -43.25
CA VAL A 213 -33.31 56.85 -41.82
C VAL A 213 -33.92 55.80 -40.88
N GLY A 214 -34.98 55.08 -41.29
CA GLY A 214 -35.66 54.11 -40.40
C GLY A 214 -34.88 52.82 -40.10
N ILE A 215 -33.98 52.41 -41.01
CA ILE A 215 -33.36 51.07 -41.00
C ILE A 215 -32.35 50.89 -39.84
N ARG A 216 -31.64 51.97 -39.43
CA ARG A 216 -30.59 51.87 -38.39
C ARG A 216 -31.11 51.52 -36.99
N ARG A 217 -32.37 51.81 -36.65
CA ARG A 217 -32.92 51.51 -35.31
C ARG A 217 -33.44 50.07 -35.18
N CYS A 218 -33.91 49.47 -36.27
CA CYS A 218 -34.45 48.10 -36.24
C CYS A 218 -33.33 47.05 -36.05
N PHE A 219 -32.20 47.19 -36.75
CA PHE A 219 -31.06 46.27 -36.61
C PHE A 219 -30.41 46.30 -35.21
N VAL A 220 -30.41 47.43 -34.51
CA VAL A 220 -29.89 47.51 -33.13
C VAL A 220 -30.79 46.76 -32.15
N VAL A 221 -32.12 46.92 -32.25
CA VAL A 221 -33.08 46.22 -31.37
C VAL A 221 -33.07 44.71 -31.63
N VAL A 222 -33.01 44.29 -32.90
CA VAL A 222 -32.90 42.86 -33.26
C VAL A 222 -31.56 42.28 -32.84
N GLY A 223 -30.45 43.04 -32.96
CA GLY A 223 -29.14 42.61 -32.48
C GLY A 223 -29.06 42.41 -30.97
N VAL A 224 -29.67 43.32 -30.19
CA VAL A 224 -29.76 43.19 -28.72
C VAL A 224 -30.64 42.01 -28.33
N LEU A 225 -31.80 41.81 -28.98
CA LEU A 225 -32.66 40.65 -28.74
C LEU A 225 -31.95 39.33 -29.09
N ALA A 226 -31.21 39.27 -30.20
CA ALA A 226 -30.41 38.11 -30.56
C ALA A 226 -29.30 37.83 -29.54
N ALA A 227 -28.60 38.85 -29.07
CA ALA A 227 -27.59 38.73 -28.02
C ALA A 227 -28.20 38.25 -26.68
N CYS A 228 -29.37 38.77 -26.29
CA CYS A 228 -30.10 38.30 -25.12
C CYS A 228 -30.59 36.85 -25.26
N CYS A 229 -31.07 36.43 -26.44
CA CYS A 229 -31.45 35.04 -26.70
C CYS A 229 -30.24 34.09 -26.65
N ILE A 230 -29.08 34.50 -27.19
CA ILE A 230 -27.84 33.72 -27.10
C ILE A 230 -27.38 33.62 -25.65
N LEU A 231 -27.36 34.72 -24.89
CA LEU A 231 -27.04 34.71 -23.45
C LEU A 231 -28.03 33.87 -22.62
N PHE A 232 -29.31 33.86 -22.97
CA PHE A 232 -30.33 33.05 -22.28
C PHE A 232 -30.21 31.55 -22.61
N LEU A 233 -29.83 31.19 -23.83
CA LEU A 233 -29.55 29.80 -24.24
C LEU A 233 -28.26 29.28 -23.62
N VAL A 234 -27.18 30.08 -23.63
CA VAL A 234 -25.91 29.75 -22.96
C VAL A 234 -26.10 29.66 -21.44
N GLY A 235 -26.89 30.57 -20.85
CA GLY A 235 -27.26 30.53 -19.43
C GLY A 235 -28.06 29.28 -19.06
N ARG A 236 -29.01 28.84 -19.89
CA ARG A 236 -29.73 27.57 -19.67
C ARG A 236 -28.83 26.34 -19.79
N GLY A 237 -27.84 26.35 -20.69
CA GLY A 237 -26.81 25.31 -20.75
C GLY A 237 -26.00 25.24 -19.45
N ALA A 238 -25.55 26.39 -18.95
CA ALA A 238 -24.74 26.50 -17.74
C ALA A 238 -25.49 26.17 -16.43
N LEU A 239 -26.80 26.43 -16.33
CA LEU A 239 -27.59 26.06 -15.15
C LEU A 239 -27.99 24.57 -15.10
N SER A 240 -27.94 23.85 -16.23
CA SER A 240 -28.40 22.46 -16.30
C SER A 240 -27.38 21.44 -15.75
N SER A 241 -26.13 21.84 -15.54
CA SER A 241 -25.06 20.99 -15.00
C SER A 241 -25.03 20.90 -13.46
N VAL A 242 -25.75 21.78 -12.76
CA VAL A 242 -25.70 21.90 -11.28
C VAL A 242 -26.48 20.80 -10.55
N ASN A 243 -27.40 20.10 -11.23
CA ASN A 243 -28.32 19.12 -10.62
C ASN A 243 -28.16 17.68 -11.13
N GLN A 244 -27.00 17.29 -11.69
CA GLN A 244 -26.73 15.87 -11.90
C GLN A 244 -26.49 15.20 -10.53
N PRO A 245 -27.16 14.07 -10.22
CA PRO A 245 -26.89 13.34 -8.97
C PRO A 245 -25.45 12.83 -8.98
N LEU A 246 -24.70 13.13 -7.91
CA LEU A 246 -23.29 12.77 -7.77
C LEU A 246 -23.07 11.30 -8.15
N THR A 247 -22.05 11.05 -8.97
CA THR A 247 -21.79 9.68 -9.42
C THR A 247 -21.38 8.78 -8.25
N TYR A 248 -21.54 7.47 -8.43
CA TYR A 248 -21.07 6.48 -7.45
C TYR A 248 -19.60 6.70 -7.08
N SER A 249 -18.76 7.07 -8.05
CA SER A 249 -17.33 7.34 -7.80
C SER A 249 -17.15 8.54 -6.86
N GLU A 250 -17.82 9.66 -7.14
CA GLU A 250 -17.76 10.88 -6.34
C GLU A 250 -18.26 10.67 -4.90
N LEU A 251 -19.38 9.97 -4.71
CA LEU A 251 -19.92 9.69 -3.38
C LEU A 251 -18.96 8.80 -2.56
N ILE A 252 -18.28 7.85 -3.22
CA ILE A 252 -17.29 6.99 -2.57
C ILE A 252 -15.98 7.76 -2.26
N ALA A 253 -15.54 8.65 -3.15
CA ALA A 253 -14.39 9.53 -2.92
C ALA A 253 -14.65 10.49 -1.73
N LYS A 254 -15.85 11.08 -1.67
CA LYS A 254 -16.33 11.93 -0.57
C LYS A 254 -16.65 11.17 0.72
N LYS A 255 -16.52 9.83 0.73
CA LYS A 255 -16.79 8.93 1.87
C LYS A 255 -18.26 8.96 2.33
N GLU A 256 -19.18 9.33 1.44
CA GLU A 256 -20.63 9.41 1.67
C GLU A 256 -21.33 8.05 1.47
N TYR A 257 -20.83 7.02 2.14
CA TYR A 257 -21.21 5.62 1.89
C TYR A 257 -22.71 5.33 2.05
N LEU A 258 -23.41 6.00 2.97
CA LEU A 258 -24.86 5.87 3.15
C LEU A 258 -25.65 6.49 1.98
N ALA A 259 -25.20 7.64 1.47
CA ALA A 259 -25.81 8.27 0.30
C ALA A 259 -25.56 7.40 -0.96
N ALA A 260 -24.33 6.90 -1.13
CA ALA A 260 -23.99 5.95 -2.19
C ALA A 260 -24.86 4.68 -2.16
N ALA A 261 -25.09 4.10 -0.98
CA ALA A 261 -25.94 2.91 -0.81
C ALA A 261 -27.45 3.18 -0.97
N LYS A 262 -27.89 4.43 -0.77
CA LYS A 262 -29.25 4.88 -1.07
C LYS A 262 -29.46 5.05 -2.58
N ALA A 263 -28.55 5.77 -3.25
CA ALA A 263 -28.60 6.07 -4.68
C ALA A 263 -28.31 4.85 -5.56
N TYR A 264 -27.43 3.94 -5.12
CA TYR A 264 -26.99 2.76 -5.86
C TYR A 264 -27.20 1.46 -5.07
N PRO A 265 -28.45 0.99 -4.85
CA PRO A 265 -28.72 -0.22 -4.05
C PRO A 265 -27.97 -1.47 -4.54
N LYS A 266 -27.81 -1.64 -5.86
CA LYS A 266 -27.06 -2.76 -6.47
C LYS A 266 -25.55 -2.76 -6.14
N LYS A 267 -25.01 -1.67 -5.58
CA LYS A 267 -23.60 -1.57 -5.16
C LYS A 267 -23.40 -1.76 -3.65
N ARG A 268 -24.46 -1.95 -2.85
CA ARG A 268 -24.38 -2.06 -1.38
C ARG A 268 -23.32 -3.05 -0.88
N ALA A 269 -23.29 -4.27 -1.41
CA ALA A 269 -22.29 -5.28 -1.04
C ALA A 269 -20.85 -4.85 -1.35
N ALA A 270 -20.61 -4.10 -2.44
CA ALA A 270 -19.29 -3.56 -2.76
C ALA A 270 -18.89 -2.41 -1.83
N ILE A 271 -19.86 -1.55 -1.44
CA ILE A 271 -19.65 -0.49 -0.45
C ILE A 271 -19.31 -1.10 0.91
N GLU A 272 -20.07 -2.11 1.33
CA GLU A 272 -19.89 -2.83 2.58
C GLU A 272 -18.53 -3.53 2.63
N SER A 273 -18.14 -4.28 1.60
CA SER A 273 -16.81 -4.91 1.49
C SER A 273 -15.67 -3.87 1.58
N LYS A 274 -15.84 -2.69 0.95
CA LYS A 274 -14.89 -1.57 1.10
C LYS A 274 -14.87 -1.03 2.54
N LEU A 275 -16.00 -0.94 3.22
CA LEU A 275 -16.08 -0.55 4.64
C LEU A 275 -15.52 -1.62 5.59
N ALA A 276 -15.62 -2.90 5.25
CA ALA A 276 -15.02 -4.00 5.99
C ALA A 276 -13.48 -3.97 5.89
N SER A 277 -12.95 -3.72 4.70
CA SER A 277 -11.49 -3.57 4.49
C SER A 277 -10.96 -2.26 5.08
N VAL A 278 -11.29 -1.10 4.48
CA VAL A 278 -10.68 0.21 4.80
C VAL A 278 -11.55 1.16 5.62
N GLY A 279 -12.77 0.75 5.97
CA GLY A 279 -13.68 1.55 6.79
C GLY A 279 -13.41 1.45 8.29
N GLY A 280 -13.63 2.56 9.01
CA GLY A 280 -13.65 2.56 10.48
C GLY A 280 -14.92 1.89 11.03
N GLU A 281 -14.80 1.23 12.19
CA GLU A 281 -15.89 0.49 12.85
C GLU A 281 -17.17 1.32 13.00
N LYS A 282 -17.08 2.60 13.40
CA LYS A 282 -18.23 3.51 13.52
C LYS A 282 -19.01 3.69 12.21
N THR A 283 -18.32 3.70 11.07
CA THR A 283 -18.94 3.85 9.75
C THR A 283 -19.57 2.55 9.29
N LEU A 284 -18.87 1.42 9.45
CA LEU A 284 -19.43 0.09 9.17
C LEU A 284 -20.66 -0.18 10.04
N LYS A 285 -20.61 0.11 11.34
CA LYS A 285 -21.73 -0.03 12.27
C LYS A 285 -22.97 0.76 11.83
N LYS A 286 -22.81 2.02 11.42
CA LYS A 286 -23.91 2.84 10.87
C LYS A 286 -24.44 2.26 9.55
N PHE A 287 -23.56 1.77 8.69
CA PHE A 287 -23.93 1.15 7.41
C PHE A 287 -24.77 -0.10 7.63
N VAL A 288 -24.27 -1.07 8.41
CA VAL A 288 -24.94 -2.35 8.72
C VAL A 288 -26.25 -2.14 9.49
N ALA A 289 -26.34 -1.11 10.35
CA ALA A 289 -27.60 -0.76 11.01
C ALA A 289 -28.66 -0.19 10.03
N THR A 290 -28.24 0.43 8.93
CA THR A 290 -29.14 1.01 7.90
C THR A 290 -29.48 0.00 6.80
N TYR A 291 -28.51 -0.86 6.46
CA TYR A 291 -28.56 -1.86 5.40
C TYR A 291 -28.02 -3.19 5.96
N PRO A 292 -28.82 -3.93 6.74
CA PRO A 292 -28.37 -5.17 7.36
C PRO A 292 -28.14 -6.29 6.35
N SER A 293 -27.07 -7.05 6.58
CA SER A 293 -26.58 -8.20 5.81
C SER A 293 -25.89 -9.16 6.77
N ASP A 294 -25.71 -10.42 6.40
CA ASP A 294 -25.01 -11.40 7.26
C ASP A 294 -23.49 -11.20 7.18
N GLU A 295 -23.00 -10.87 5.99
CA GLU A 295 -21.67 -10.31 5.74
C GLU A 295 -21.34 -9.12 6.64
N GLY A 296 -22.21 -8.11 6.68
CA GLY A 296 -22.01 -6.90 7.47
C GLY A 296 -22.01 -7.16 8.98
N LYS A 297 -22.84 -8.11 9.46
CA LYS A 297 -22.79 -8.57 10.86
C LYS A 297 -21.45 -9.23 11.18
N PHE A 298 -20.97 -10.11 10.29
CA PHE A 298 -19.70 -10.83 10.43
C PHE A 298 -18.52 -9.86 10.45
N ASP A 299 -18.43 -8.97 9.45
CA ASP A 299 -17.35 -7.99 9.30
C ASP A 299 -17.34 -6.98 10.46
N LEU A 300 -18.51 -6.60 10.97
CA LEU A 300 -18.65 -5.74 12.15
C LEU A 300 -18.24 -6.46 13.45
N ALA A 301 -18.63 -7.73 13.64
CA ALA A 301 -18.22 -8.53 14.79
C ALA A 301 -16.69 -8.67 14.82
N PHE A 302 -16.05 -8.86 13.67
CA PHE A 302 -14.60 -8.91 13.55
C PHE A 302 -13.94 -7.58 13.92
N LYS A 303 -14.41 -6.44 13.37
CA LYS A 303 -13.89 -5.10 13.76
C LYS A 303 -14.12 -4.76 15.24
N GLN A 304 -15.10 -5.39 15.90
CA GLN A 304 -15.35 -5.25 17.34
C GLN A 304 -14.59 -6.27 18.21
N ALA A 305 -13.67 -7.05 17.63
CA ALA A 305 -12.92 -8.12 18.31
C ALA A 305 -13.83 -9.19 18.99
N LYS A 306 -15.07 -9.35 18.52
CA LYS A 306 -16.03 -10.32 19.05
C LYS A 306 -15.84 -11.68 18.37
N TYR A 307 -14.66 -12.26 18.54
CA TYR A 307 -14.22 -13.43 17.77
C TYR A 307 -15.17 -14.64 17.86
N SER A 308 -15.72 -14.94 19.04
CA SER A 308 -16.74 -15.99 19.18
C SER A 308 -18.02 -15.72 18.38
N GLN A 309 -18.40 -14.44 18.20
CA GLN A 309 -19.52 -14.05 17.36
C GLN A 309 -19.17 -14.16 15.87
N VAL A 310 -17.92 -13.87 15.47
CA VAL A 310 -17.43 -14.10 14.09
C VAL A 310 -17.53 -15.59 13.72
N VAL A 311 -17.09 -16.48 14.62
CA VAL A 311 -17.23 -17.93 14.45
C VAL A 311 -18.70 -18.33 14.30
N GLY A 312 -19.59 -17.85 15.18
CA GLY A 312 -21.03 -18.16 15.11
C GLY A 312 -21.76 -17.62 13.87
N LEU A 313 -21.24 -16.55 13.24
CA LEU A 313 -21.80 -15.96 12.01
C LEU A 313 -21.21 -16.57 10.71
N SER A 314 -20.17 -17.39 10.82
CA SER A 314 -19.43 -17.95 9.67
C SER A 314 -20.28 -18.82 8.73
N THR A 315 -21.37 -19.40 9.23
CA THR A 315 -22.32 -20.22 8.44
C THR A 315 -23.36 -19.40 7.69
N GLN A 316 -23.49 -18.11 7.99
CA GLN A 316 -24.49 -17.20 7.41
C GLN A 316 -23.85 -16.29 6.35
N ALA A 317 -22.69 -15.71 6.65
CA ALA A 317 -21.98 -14.81 5.74
C ALA A 317 -21.30 -15.57 4.59
N LYS A 318 -21.36 -15.03 3.36
CA LYS A 318 -20.59 -15.59 2.24
C LYS A 318 -19.08 -15.45 2.47
N MET A 319 -18.40 -16.60 2.57
CA MET A 319 -16.96 -16.70 2.78
C MET A 319 -16.16 -16.34 1.52
N THR A 320 -15.65 -15.11 1.49
CA THR A 320 -14.55 -14.66 0.60
C THR A 320 -13.20 -14.98 1.23
N ILE A 321 -12.09 -14.83 0.48
CA ILE A 321 -10.72 -14.97 1.02
C ILE A 321 -10.54 -14.11 2.28
N LEU A 322 -10.91 -12.82 2.21
CA LEU A 322 -10.84 -11.91 3.35
C LEU A 322 -11.62 -12.42 4.58
N ARG A 323 -12.83 -12.96 4.39
CA ARG A 323 -13.64 -13.48 5.52
C ARG A 323 -13.13 -14.82 6.05
N LYS A 324 -12.57 -15.68 5.19
CA LYS A 324 -11.83 -16.87 5.63
C LYS A 324 -10.62 -16.46 6.49
N THR A 325 -9.86 -15.44 6.10
CA THR A 325 -8.75 -14.90 6.93
C THR A 325 -9.26 -14.34 8.26
N MET A 326 -10.33 -13.55 8.26
CA MET A 326 -10.98 -13.08 9.50
C MET A 326 -11.44 -14.22 10.41
N LEU A 327 -12.01 -15.29 9.83
CA LEU A 327 -12.45 -16.47 10.54
C LEU A 327 -11.27 -17.27 11.11
N ALA A 328 -10.18 -17.43 10.37
CA ALA A 328 -8.96 -18.08 10.86
C ALA A 328 -8.35 -17.31 12.05
N ILE A 329 -8.29 -15.98 11.97
CA ILE A 329 -7.88 -15.12 13.10
C ILE A 329 -8.84 -15.29 14.29
N ALA A 330 -10.16 -15.34 14.05
CA ALA A 330 -11.14 -15.53 15.11
C ALA A 330 -11.03 -16.92 15.77
N TYR A 331 -10.70 -17.97 15.02
CA TYR A 331 -10.39 -19.29 15.54
C TYR A 331 -9.14 -19.27 16.43
N VAL A 332 -8.02 -18.67 15.98
CA VAL A 332 -6.82 -18.49 16.83
C VAL A 332 -7.16 -17.74 18.11
N LYS A 333 -7.88 -16.61 18.02
CA LYS A 333 -8.29 -15.79 19.18
C LYS A 333 -9.37 -16.41 20.05
N THR A 334 -9.89 -17.59 19.71
CA THR A 334 -10.80 -18.39 20.54
C THR A 334 -10.24 -19.78 20.87
N ASN A 335 -8.93 -19.97 20.70
CA ASN A 335 -8.20 -21.22 20.95
C ASN A 335 -8.70 -22.44 20.14
N GLN A 336 -9.33 -22.19 18.98
CA GLN A 336 -9.78 -23.19 18.02
C GLN A 336 -8.68 -23.43 16.97
N LEU A 337 -7.50 -23.86 17.45
CA LEU A 337 -6.26 -23.86 16.67
C LEU A 337 -6.30 -24.84 15.49
N ASP A 338 -6.93 -26.01 15.65
CA ASP A 338 -7.07 -27.00 14.58
C ASP A 338 -7.98 -26.48 13.46
N GLN A 339 -9.08 -25.80 13.79
CA GLN A 339 -9.96 -25.15 12.83
C GLN A 339 -9.24 -24.02 12.08
N ALA A 340 -8.39 -23.25 12.78
CA ALA A 340 -7.53 -22.25 12.16
C ALA A 340 -6.50 -22.88 11.20
N ALA A 341 -5.88 -24.01 11.59
CA ALA A 341 -4.92 -24.73 10.77
C ALA A 341 -5.55 -25.29 9.48
N VAL A 342 -6.72 -25.92 9.58
CA VAL A 342 -7.48 -26.41 8.41
C VAL A 342 -7.83 -25.26 7.47
N LEU A 343 -8.29 -24.12 8.00
CA LEU A 343 -8.65 -22.98 7.17
C LEU A 343 -7.41 -22.29 6.56
N ASN A 344 -6.27 -22.32 7.25
CA ASN A 344 -5.02 -21.77 6.71
C ASN A 344 -4.36 -22.67 5.66
N ALA A 345 -4.68 -23.96 5.58
CA ALA A 345 -4.21 -24.82 4.48
C ALA A 345 -4.78 -24.39 3.11
N ASP A 346 -5.97 -23.78 3.10
CA ASP A 346 -6.58 -23.15 1.91
C ASP A 346 -6.00 -21.73 1.68
N LEU A 347 -5.82 -20.94 2.74
CA LEU A 347 -5.32 -19.55 2.65
C LEU A 347 -3.81 -19.42 2.38
N ASN A 348 -3.01 -20.42 2.76
CA ASN A 348 -1.56 -20.46 2.61
C ASN A 348 -0.81 -19.24 3.20
N SER A 349 -1.35 -18.62 4.27
CA SER A 349 -0.75 -17.42 4.87
C SER A 349 0.29 -17.80 5.92
N SER A 350 1.56 -17.44 5.67
CA SER A 350 2.67 -17.65 6.61
C SER A 350 2.48 -16.89 7.94
N LYS A 351 1.80 -15.74 7.91
CA LYS A 351 1.45 -14.96 9.12
C LYS A 351 0.43 -15.72 9.99
N LEU A 352 -0.57 -16.36 9.38
CA LEU A 352 -1.49 -17.24 10.10
C LEU A 352 -0.77 -18.50 10.61
N THR A 353 0.10 -19.12 9.81
CA THR A 353 0.89 -20.29 10.24
C THR A 353 1.69 -19.99 11.50
N LEU A 354 2.34 -18.81 11.58
CA LEU A 354 3.08 -18.37 12.75
C LEU A 354 2.15 -18.16 13.96
N ALA A 355 1.01 -17.47 13.78
CA ALA A 355 0.05 -17.23 14.86
C ALA A 355 -0.56 -18.53 15.42
N ILE A 356 -0.84 -19.51 14.55
CA ILE A 356 -1.34 -20.84 14.94
C ILE A 356 -0.25 -21.62 15.68
N ALA A 357 0.99 -21.60 15.18
CA ALA A 357 2.12 -22.27 15.84
C ALA A 357 2.43 -21.69 17.23
N LEU A 358 2.33 -20.38 17.41
CA LEU A 358 2.43 -19.74 18.74
C LEU A 358 1.29 -20.18 19.66
N GLY A 359 0.05 -20.22 19.18
CA GLY A 359 -1.07 -20.76 19.96
C GLY A 359 -0.87 -22.23 20.38
N TYR A 360 -0.25 -23.04 19.52
CA TYR A 360 0.14 -24.40 19.88
C TYR A 360 1.21 -24.42 20.98
N VAL A 361 2.21 -23.53 20.95
CA VAL A 361 3.19 -23.38 22.06
C VAL A 361 2.48 -22.98 23.37
N HIS A 362 1.58 -22.00 23.32
CA HIS A 362 0.80 -21.52 24.48
C HIS A 362 -0.09 -22.60 25.11
N THR A 363 -0.42 -23.64 24.34
CA THR A 363 -1.23 -24.81 24.76
C THR A 363 -0.41 -26.08 24.97
N ALA A 364 0.93 -25.98 25.02
CA ALA A 364 1.88 -27.09 25.16
C ALA A 364 1.85 -28.15 24.02
N ARG A 365 1.25 -27.81 22.87
CA ARG A 365 1.15 -28.63 21.66
C ARG A 365 2.40 -28.48 20.78
N PHE A 366 3.56 -28.80 21.35
CA PHE A 366 4.87 -28.47 20.77
C PHE A 366 5.16 -29.21 19.45
N ASP A 367 4.56 -30.38 19.22
CA ASP A 367 4.83 -31.17 18.02
C ASP A 367 4.11 -30.60 16.80
N GLU A 368 2.87 -30.11 16.98
CA GLU A 368 2.14 -29.36 15.95
C GLU A 368 2.80 -28.01 15.66
N ALA A 369 3.27 -27.30 16.70
CA ALA A 369 4.08 -26.09 16.53
C ALA A 369 5.38 -26.37 15.74
N THR A 370 6.06 -27.48 16.05
CA THR A 370 7.27 -27.92 15.34
C THR A 370 6.96 -28.28 13.88
N ALA A 371 5.85 -28.98 13.63
CA ALA A 371 5.41 -29.34 12.28
C ALA A 371 5.13 -28.11 11.42
N LEU A 372 4.45 -27.10 11.98
CA LEU A 372 4.26 -25.82 11.29
C LEU A 372 5.58 -25.05 11.11
N ASN A 373 6.50 -25.09 12.09
CA ASN A 373 7.78 -24.38 11.93
C ASN A 373 8.67 -24.99 10.83
N LYS A 374 8.53 -26.27 10.50
CA LYS A 374 9.22 -26.88 9.34
C LYS A 374 8.85 -26.21 8.00
N THR A 375 7.63 -25.66 7.87
CA THR A 375 7.22 -24.92 6.66
C THR A 375 7.64 -23.46 6.69
N LEU A 376 7.77 -22.87 7.89
CA LEU A 376 8.19 -21.48 8.08
C LEU A 376 9.71 -21.28 8.10
N ASN A 377 10.48 -22.31 8.48
CA ASN A 377 11.93 -22.25 8.74
C ASN A 377 12.32 -21.08 9.67
N ASN A 378 11.51 -20.82 10.71
CA ASN A 378 11.65 -19.66 11.56
C ASN A 378 12.45 -19.98 12.84
N LYS A 379 13.70 -19.52 12.88
CA LYS A 379 14.63 -19.68 14.02
C LYS A 379 14.17 -19.00 15.31
N SER A 380 13.28 -18.00 15.24
CA SER A 380 12.70 -17.38 16.44
C SER A 380 11.61 -18.28 17.03
N LEU A 381 10.73 -18.80 16.17
CA LEU A 381 9.70 -19.77 16.57
C LEU A 381 10.32 -21.07 17.11
N GLU A 382 11.43 -21.53 16.55
CA GLU A 382 12.20 -22.67 17.06
C GLU A 382 12.62 -22.47 18.53
N LYS A 383 13.25 -21.33 18.84
CA LYS A 383 13.62 -20.97 20.23
C LYS A 383 12.42 -20.83 21.16
N VAL A 384 11.30 -20.33 20.65
CA VAL A 384 10.04 -20.21 21.40
C VAL A 384 9.47 -21.60 21.74
N ILE A 385 9.49 -22.54 20.79
CA ILE A 385 9.07 -23.94 21.04
C ILE A 385 9.98 -24.58 22.10
N ASP A 386 11.30 -24.43 21.99
CA ASP A 386 12.23 -25.05 22.95
C ASP A 386 12.15 -24.41 24.35
N THR A 387 11.98 -23.10 24.43
CA THR A 387 11.73 -22.40 25.70
C THR A 387 10.40 -22.85 26.31
N GLY A 388 9.36 -23.04 25.48
CA GLY A 388 8.06 -23.56 25.91
C GLY A 388 8.17 -24.98 26.50
N ARG A 389 8.96 -25.87 25.88
CA ARG A 389 9.26 -27.20 26.42
C ARG A 389 9.93 -27.13 27.80
N ILE A 390 10.87 -26.21 28.01
CA ILE A 390 11.53 -25.99 29.30
C ILE A 390 10.52 -25.52 30.36
N TYR A 391 9.63 -24.58 30.01
CA TYR A 391 8.57 -24.13 30.92
C TYR A 391 7.58 -25.24 31.26
N GLN A 392 7.19 -26.07 30.29
CA GLN A 392 6.33 -27.23 30.52
C GLN A 392 7.00 -28.24 31.49
N GLN A 393 8.28 -28.55 31.31
CA GLN A 393 9.03 -29.40 32.25
C GLN A 393 9.11 -28.80 33.66
N ALA A 394 9.24 -27.47 33.77
CA ALA A 394 9.19 -26.78 35.06
C ALA A 394 7.80 -26.89 35.72
N ILE A 395 6.72 -26.67 34.96
CA ILE A 395 5.33 -26.86 35.41
C ILE A 395 5.14 -28.28 35.95
N GLU A 396 5.52 -29.31 35.19
CA GLU A 396 5.38 -30.72 35.59
C GLU A 396 6.22 -31.10 36.81
N LYS A 397 7.39 -30.47 37.00
CA LYS A 397 8.19 -30.64 38.21
C LYS A 397 7.51 -29.98 39.41
N TYR A 398 7.10 -28.71 39.28
CA TYR A 398 6.50 -27.99 40.40
C TYR A 398 5.10 -28.48 40.76
N GLN A 399 4.34 -29.05 39.81
CA GLN A 399 3.08 -29.71 40.11
C GLN A 399 3.31 -30.94 41.01
N ARG A 400 4.25 -31.81 40.65
CA ARG A 400 4.67 -32.93 41.51
C ARG A 400 5.16 -32.46 42.88
N ASP A 401 5.97 -31.40 42.93
CA ASP A 401 6.44 -30.82 44.19
C ASP A 401 5.30 -30.19 45.04
N ALA A 402 4.18 -29.79 44.43
CA ALA A 402 3.01 -29.24 45.12
C ALA A 402 2.08 -30.33 45.66
N ASP A 403 2.01 -31.48 44.98
CA ASP A 403 1.17 -32.62 45.35
C ASP A 403 1.89 -33.62 46.28
N ASP A 404 3.20 -33.53 46.43
CA ASP A 404 4.04 -34.40 47.27
C ASP A 404 3.83 -34.16 48.78
N GLU A 405 3.06 -35.06 49.41
CA GLU A 405 2.76 -35.02 50.85
C GLU A 405 3.98 -35.11 51.77
N THR A 406 5.14 -35.58 51.28
CA THR A 406 6.38 -35.63 52.07
C THR A 406 6.99 -34.23 52.27
N LYS A 407 6.58 -33.24 51.49
CA LYS A 407 7.05 -31.85 51.60
C LYS A 407 6.25 -31.02 52.58
N THR A 408 6.93 -30.03 53.17
CA THR A 408 6.29 -29.08 54.07
C THR A 408 5.19 -28.28 53.35
N ALA A 409 4.19 -27.81 54.11
CA ALA A 409 3.13 -26.97 53.56
C ALA A 409 3.67 -25.69 52.87
N THR A 410 4.81 -25.15 53.35
CA THR A 410 5.48 -23.99 52.76
C THR A 410 6.11 -24.32 51.40
N GLU A 411 6.78 -25.47 51.27
CA GLU A 411 7.36 -25.92 50.00
C GLU A 411 6.28 -26.20 48.97
N ARG A 412 5.21 -26.93 49.35
CA ARG A 412 4.07 -27.21 48.46
C ARG A 412 3.39 -25.92 47.97
N LYS A 413 3.18 -24.95 48.88
CA LYS A 413 2.62 -23.63 48.52
C LYS A 413 3.54 -22.85 47.57
N THR A 414 4.86 -22.93 47.77
CA THR A 414 5.86 -22.29 46.89
C THR A 414 5.87 -22.95 45.51
N ALA A 415 5.78 -24.28 45.46
CA ALA A 415 5.70 -25.04 44.22
C ALA A 415 4.41 -24.70 43.43
N ALA A 416 3.25 -24.63 44.10
CA ALA A 416 1.99 -24.21 43.48
C ALA A 416 2.06 -22.77 42.90
N ALA A 417 2.74 -21.85 43.58
CA ALA A 417 2.99 -20.51 43.05
C ALA A 417 3.89 -20.53 41.80
N ASN A 418 4.93 -21.39 41.79
CA ASN A 418 5.78 -21.57 40.60
C ASN A 418 5.02 -22.19 39.43
N VAL A 419 4.11 -23.15 39.66
CA VAL A 419 3.22 -23.69 38.60
C VAL A 419 2.45 -22.54 37.94
N GLN A 420 1.80 -21.67 38.72
CA GLN A 420 1.08 -20.51 38.19
C GLN A 420 1.99 -19.56 37.40
N ALA A 421 3.20 -19.28 37.92
CA ALA A 421 4.16 -18.41 37.24
C ALA A 421 4.64 -18.98 35.89
N PHE A 422 5.06 -20.24 35.83
CA PHE A 422 5.51 -20.86 34.59
C PHE A 422 4.35 -21.11 33.60
N THR A 423 3.14 -21.38 34.09
CA THR A 423 1.93 -21.49 33.24
C THR A 423 1.64 -20.16 32.55
N HIS A 424 1.68 -19.04 33.29
CA HIS A 424 1.54 -17.72 32.70
C HIS A 424 2.67 -17.43 31.69
N GLN A 425 3.93 -17.71 32.04
CA GLN A 425 5.07 -17.50 31.14
C GLN A 425 4.97 -18.31 29.84
N LEU A 426 4.43 -19.53 29.90
CA LEU A 426 4.15 -20.36 28.71
C LEU A 426 3.02 -19.78 27.87
N GLN A 427 1.93 -19.31 28.50
CA GLN A 427 0.77 -18.75 27.83
C GLN A 427 1.03 -17.40 27.15
N THR A 428 2.02 -16.62 27.61
CA THR A 428 2.43 -15.34 27.00
C THR A 428 3.74 -15.44 26.22
N LEU A 429 4.22 -16.65 25.89
CA LEU A 429 5.55 -16.83 25.31
C LEU A 429 5.58 -16.39 23.84
N GLY A 430 6.38 -15.37 23.53
CA GLY A 430 6.51 -14.83 22.17
C GLY A 430 5.37 -13.91 21.74
N GLU A 431 4.55 -13.42 22.68
CA GLU A 431 3.75 -12.20 22.54
C GLU A 431 4.61 -10.93 22.72
#